data_AF-A0A9D4XID7-F1
#
_entry.id   AF-A0A9D4XID7-F1
#
_cell.length_a   1.000
_cell.length_b   1.000
_cell.length_c   1.000
_cell.angle_alpha   90.00
_cell.angle_beta   90.00
_cell.angle_gamma   90.00
#
_symmetry.space_group_name_H-M   'P 1'
#
loop_
_entity.id
_entity.type
_entity.pdbx_description
1 polymer ?
#
loop_
_entity_poly.entity_id
_entity_poly.type
_entity_poly.pdbx_seq_one_letter_code
_entity_poly.pdbx_strand_id
1 'polypeptide(L)'
;MVGSMTPLPLLQKLRVSVSHKNLRIKAKAAVSLSKCVSKMVNEEMEEFGMEKLIEVAADLVNDRLPEARDAARSIATSVNEEMEEFGMEKLIEVAADLVNDRLPEARDAARSIATSVYEAIIKDVEVEEKME
;
A
#
# COMPACT_ATOMS: atom_id res chain seq x y z
N MET A 1 -6.22 5.75 31.65
CA MET A 1 -5.87 5.00 30.43
C MET A 1 -5.70 6.00 29.30
N VAL A 2 -4.52 6.09 28.68
CA VAL A 2 -4.38 6.89 27.46
C VAL A 2 -5.09 6.11 26.36
N GLY A 3 -6.18 6.65 25.81
CA GLY A 3 -6.86 6.03 24.68
C GLY A 3 -5.91 5.98 23.48
N SER A 4 -5.68 4.80 22.92
CA SER A 4 -4.96 4.67 21.66
C SER A 4 -5.79 5.32 20.56
N MET A 5 -5.18 6.24 19.80
CA MET A 5 -5.82 6.77 18.59
C MET A 5 -5.71 5.74 17.47
N THR A 6 -6.75 5.63 16.66
CA THR A 6 -6.72 4.82 15.43
C THR A 6 -5.72 5.43 14.41
N PRO A 7 -5.17 4.62 13.49
CA PRO A 7 -4.11 5.06 12.57
C PRO A 7 -4.50 6.28 11.73
N LEU A 8 -5.71 6.29 11.16
CA LEU A 8 -6.14 7.34 10.21
C LEU A 8 -6.17 8.77 10.82
N PRO A 9 -6.83 9.04 11.97
CA PRO A 9 -6.78 10.36 12.62
C PRO A 9 -5.38 10.79 13.05
N LEU A 10 -4.51 9.83 13.40
CA LEU A 10 -3.11 10.11 13.74
C LEU A 10 -2.33 10.54 12.48
N LEU A 11 -2.55 9.85 11.36
CA LEU A 11 -1.87 10.10 10.10
C LEU A 11 -2.17 11.52 9.57
N GLN A 12 -3.43 11.96 9.65
CA GLN A 12 -3.81 13.33 9.31
C GLN A 12 -3.04 14.40 10.10
N LYS A 13 -2.77 14.15 11.39
CA LYS A 13 -1.97 15.06 12.24
C LYS A 13 -0.47 15.01 11.90
N LEU A 14 0.05 13.82 11.62
CA LEU A 14 1.46 13.60 11.30
C LEU A 14 1.85 14.22 9.95
N ARG A 15 0.92 14.32 8.99
CA ARG A 15 1.18 14.92 7.66
C ARG A 15 1.78 16.32 7.73
N VAL A 16 1.35 17.14 8.68
CA VAL A 16 1.90 18.51 8.83
C VAL A 16 3.33 18.47 9.38
N SER A 17 3.68 17.44 10.15
CA SER A 17 4.99 17.32 10.79
C SER A 17 6.07 16.74 9.87
N VAL A 18 5.70 16.00 8.81
CA VAL A 18 6.66 15.47 7.82
C VAL A 18 7.20 16.55 6.87
N SER A 19 6.61 17.74 6.84
CA SER A 19 7.14 18.90 6.11
C SER A 19 7.90 19.87 7.01
N HIS A 20 8.16 19.50 8.27
CA HIS A 20 8.80 20.39 9.25
C HIS A 20 10.26 20.73 8.88
N LYS A 21 10.64 22.02 9.03
CA LYS A 21 12.00 22.52 8.69
C LYS A 21 13.12 21.86 9.51
N ASN A 22 12.83 21.53 10.77
CA ASN A 22 13.76 20.75 11.60
C ASN A 22 13.76 19.28 11.18
N LEU A 23 14.87 18.83 10.63
CA LEU A 23 15.06 17.48 10.08
C LEU A 23 14.77 16.38 11.10
N ARG A 24 15.12 16.56 12.37
CA ARG A 24 14.88 15.53 13.41
C ARG A 24 13.40 15.37 13.72
N ILE A 25 12.64 16.47 13.71
CA ILE A 25 11.18 16.43 13.90
C ILE A 25 10.54 15.75 12.70
N LYS A 26 10.94 16.16 11.49
CA LYS A 26 10.50 15.54 10.24
C LYS A 26 10.75 14.02 10.24
N ALA A 27 11.97 13.58 10.52
CA ALA A 27 12.32 12.16 10.51
C ALA A 27 11.51 11.36 11.54
N LYS A 28 11.32 11.89 12.76
CA LYS A 28 10.46 11.24 13.76
C LYS A 28 9.01 11.13 13.29
N ALA A 29 8.47 12.19 12.68
CA ALA A 29 7.13 12.18 12.13
C ALA A 29 7.01 11.16 10.99
N ALA A 30 8.00 11.08 10.10
CA ALA A 30 8.05 10.14 8.99
C ALA A 30 8.03 8.68 9.47
N VAL A 31 8.87 8.35 10.46
CA VAL A 31 8.90 7.00 11.06
C VAL A 31 7.59 6.66 11.77
N SER A 32 6.95 7.62 12.42
CA SER A 32 5.61 7.41 12.99
C SER A 32 4.56 7.19 11.91
N LEU A 33 4.63 7.94 10.81
CA LEU A 33 3.72 7.83 9.68
C LEU A 33 3.86 6.48 9.00
N SER A 34 5.09 6.00 8.73
CA SER A 34 5.31 4.69 8.10
C SER A 34 4.74 3.54 8.95
N LYS A 35 4.87 3.62 10.28
CA LYS A 35 4.26 2.65 11.21
C LYS A 35 2.74 2.71 11.28
N CYS A 36 2.14 3.85 10.96
CA CYS A 36 0.68 3.95 10.82
C CYS A 36 0.25 3.28 9.53
N VAL A 37 0.89 3.63 8.40
CA VAL A 37 0.60 3.05 7.08
C VAL A 37 0.71 1.52 7.11
N SER A 38 1.78 0.98 7.71
CA SER A 38 1.98 -0.48 7.79
C SER A 38 0.95 -1.24 8.64
N LYS A 39 0.00 -0.56 9.27
CA LYS A 39 -1.07 -1.14 10.10
C LYS A 39 -2.46 -0.77 9.62
N MET A 40 -2.54 0.01 8.55
CA MET A 40 -3.81 0.39 7.97
C MET A 40 -4.33 -0.75 7.12
N VAL A 41 -5.65 -0.89 7.10
CA VAL A 41 -6.33 -1.73 6.11
C VAL A 41 -6.55 -0.95 4.82
N ASN A 42 -6.83 -1.66 3.73
CA ASN A 42 -7.03 -1.16 2.37
C ASN A 42 -7.98 0.05 2.34
N GLU A 43 -9.12 -0.07 3.02
CA GLU A 43 -10.13 0.99 3.16
C GLU A 43 -9.58 2.27 3.80
N GLU A 44 -8.73 2.14 4.83
CA GLU A 44 -8.14 3.30 5.51
C GLU A 44 -7.10 4.00 4.62
N MET A 45 -6.33 3.24 3.84
CA MET A 45 -5.35 3.80 2.89
C MET A 45 -6.04 4.52 1.74
N GLU A 46 -7.14 3.95 1.23
CA GLU A 46 -7.99 4.59 0.24
C GLU A 46 -8.63 5.88 0.79
N GLU A 47 -9.20 5.84 1.99
CA GLU A 47 -9.82 7.02 2.64
C GLU A 47 -8.80 8.14 2.87
N PHE A 48 -7.58 7.81 3.31
CA PHE A 48 -6.53 8.81 3.44
C PHE A 48 -6.10 9.37 2.08
N GLY A 49 -6.03 8.48 1.08
CA GLY A 49 -5.60 8.72 -0.28
C GLY A 49 -4.15 8.29 -0.51
N MET A 50 -3.98 7.20 -1.26
CA MET A 50 -2.67 6.63 -1.61
C MET A 50 -1.76 7.64 -2.33
N GLU A 51 -2.32 8.50 -3.18
CA GLU A 51 -1.58 9.59 -3.84
C GLU A 51 -0.82 10.47 -2.82
N LYS A 52 -1.44 10.79 -1.68
CA LYS A 52 -0.81 11.60 -0.63
C LYS A 52 0.31 10.85 0.07
N LEU A 53 0.17 9.53 0.23
CA LEU A 53 1.23 8.69 0.81
C LEU A 53 2.44 8.63 -0.12
N ILE A 54 2.20 8.52 -1.44
CA ILE A 54 3.24 8.56 -2.46
C ILE A 54 3.94 9.93 -2.47
N GLU A 55 3.19 11.04 -2.40
CA GLU A 55 3.75 12.39 -2.29
C GLU A 55 4.69 12.51 -1.07
N VAL A 56 4.23 12.05 0.09
CA VAL A 56 5.06 12.04 1.31
C VAL A 56 6.31 11.19 1.15
N ALA A 57 6.21 10.00 0.55
CA ALA A 57 7.36 9.14 0.31
C ALA A 57 8.36 9.81 -0.65
N ALA A 58 7.88 10.44 -1.73
CA ALA A 58 8.71 11.15 -2.69
C ALA A 58 9.48 12.32 -2.06
N ASP A 59 8.82 13.08 -1.18
CA ASP A 59 9.45 14.19 -0.43
C ASP A 59 10.57 13.70 0.52
N LEU A 60 10.44 12.49 1.06
CA LEU A 60 11.34 11.94 2.07
C LEU A 60 12.49 11.12 1.46
N VAL A 61 12.38 10.63 0.22
CA VAL A 61 13.36 9.72 -0.40
C VAL A 61 14.77 10.31 -0.48
N ASN A 62 14.86 11.64 -0.61
CA ASN A 62 16.12 12.39 -0.68
C ASN A 62 16.44 13.17 0.61
N ASP A 63 15.80 12.87 1.73
CA ASP A 63 16.06 13.56 2.99
C ASP A 63 17.50 13.33 3.48
N ARG A 64 17.99 14.26 4.30
CA ARG A 64 19.35 14.22 4.85
C ARG A 64 19.51 13.17 5.93
N LEU A 65 18.43 12.85 6.64
CA LEU A 65 18.46 11.84 7.71
C LEU A 65 18.09 10.47 7.14
N PRO A 66 18.89 9.42 7.41
CA PRO A 66 18.61 8.07 6.91
C PRO A 66 17.24 7.56 7.40
N GLU A 67 16.84 7.89 8.63
CA GLU A 67 15.58 7.44 9.20
C GLU A 67 14.35 7.94 8.40
N ALA A 68 14.44 9.15 7.84
CA ALA A 68 13.39 9.68 6.97
C ALA A 68 13.35 8.94 5.63
N ARG A 69 14.50 8.60 5.06
CA ARG A 69 14.59 7.81 3.81
C ARG A 69 14.13 6.38 3.99
N ASP A 70 14.44 5.77 5.12
CA ASP A 70 14.00 4.42 5.47
C ASP A 70 12.47 4.39 5.63
N ALA A 71 11.90 5.41 6.28
CA ALA A 71 10.46 5.59 6.36
C ALA A 71 9.82 5.80 4.98
N ALA A 72 10.45 6.57 4.10
CA ALA A 72 9.98 6.76 2.72
C ALA A 72 9.87 5.44 1.97
N ARG A 73 10.90 4.59 2.05
CA ARG A 73 10.90 3.26 1.43
C ARG A 73 9.80 2.38 2.01
N SER A 74 9.66 2.36 3.34
CA SER A 74 8.61 1.61 4.00
C SER A 74 7.20 2.04 3.55
N ILE A 75 6.94 3.34 3.43
CA ILE A 75 5.65 3.86 2.95
C ILE A 75 5.42 3.45 1.49
N ALA A 76 6.43 3.64 0.62
CA ALA A 76 6.32 3.31 -0.80
C ALA A 76 6.08 1.81 -1.02
N THR A 77 6.76 0.94 -0.27
CA THR A 77 6.56 -0.51 -0.31
C THR A 77 5.14 -0.87 0.11
N SER A 78 4.65 -0.37 1.25
CA SER A 78 3.29 -0.67 1.71
C SER A 78 2.21 -0.19 0.73
N VAL A 79 2.39 0.97 0.09
CA VAL A 79 1.45 1.45 -0.93
C VAL A 79 1.52 0.60 -2.20
N ASN A 80 2.71 0.14 -2.61
CA ASN A 80 2.85 -0.71 -3.79
C ASN A 80 2.18 -2.07 -3.59
N GLU A 81 2.44 -2.72 -2.45
CA GLU A 81 1.81 -4.00 -2.07
C GLU A 81 0.28 -3.86 -2.08
N GLU A 82 -0.24 -2.80 -1.47
CA GLU A 82 -1.66 -2.49 -1.44
C GLU A 82 -2.26 -2.26 -2.84
N MET A 83 -1.56 -1.52 -3.72
CA MET A 83 -2.02 -1.30 -5.09
C MET A 83 -2.06 -2.59 -5.92
N GLU A 84 -1.09 -3.49 -5.70
CA GLU A 84 -1.05 -4.80 -6.35
C GLU A 84 -2.22 -5.68 -5.87
N GLU A 85 -2.45 -5.75 -4.56
CA GLU A 85 -3.57 -6.50 -3.97
C GLU A 85 -4.92 -5.99 -4.48
N PHE A 86 -5.16 -4.68 -4.42
CA PHE A 86 -6.38 -4.05 -4.94
C PHE A 86 -6.58 -4.29 -6.44
N GLY A 87 -5.49 -4.27 -7.21
CA GLY A 87 -5.51 -4.61 -8.63
C GLY A 87 -5.96 -6.05 -8.88
N MET A 88 -5.43 -7.00 -8.11
CA MET A 88 -5.81 -8.41 -8.19
C MET A 88 -7.27 -8.64 -7.80
N GLU A 89 -7.76 -8.00 -6.73
CA GLU A 89 -9.16 -8.10 -6.31
C GLU A 89 -10.11 -7.67 -7.43
N LYS A 90 -9.85 -6.51 -8.05
CA LYS A 90 -10.64 -6.03 -9.20
C LYS A 90 -10.60 -6.97 -10.39
N LEU A 91 -9.45 -7.58 -10.68
CA LEU A 91 -9.34 -8.57 -11.74
C LEU A 91 -10.19 -9.81 -11.45
N ILE A 92 -10.26 -10.25 -10.19
CA ILE A 92 -11.12 -11.36 -9.76
C ILE A 92 -12.60 -10.98 -9.92
N GLU A 93 -13.00 -9.77 -9.53
CA GLU A 93 -14.37 -9.28 -9.71
C GLU A 93 -14.77 -9.28 -11.20
N VAL A 94 -13.92 -8.72 -12.06
CA VAL A 94 -14.15 -8.73 -13.52
C VAL A 94 -14.22 -10.16 -14.06
N ALA A 95 -13.35 -11.07 -13.60
CA ALA A 95 -13.41 -12.47 -14.03
C ALA A 95 -14.71 -13.16 -13.58
N ALA A 96 -15.20 -12.86 -12.38
CA ALA A 96 -16.45 -13.40 -11.85
C ALA A 96 -17.66 -12.96 -12.69
N ASP A 97 -17.69 -11.68 -13.10
CA ASP A 97 -18.74 -11.15 -13.98
C ASP A 97 -18.72 -11.83 -15.36
N LEU A 98 -17.54 -12.09 -15.91
CA LEU A 98 -17.38 -12.66 -17.24
C LEU A 98 -17.57 -14.19 -17.30
N VAL A 99 -17.52 -14.90 -16.17
CA VAL A 99 -17.52 -16.38 -16.16
C VAL A 99 -18.81 -16.99 -16.74
N ASN A 100 -19.93 -16.28 -16.61
CA ASN A 100 -21.25 -16.69 -17.10
C ASN A 100 -21.72 -15.89 -18.32
N ASP A 101 -20.82 -15.15 -18.98
CA ASP A 101 -21.17 -14.37 -20.16
C ASP A 101 -21.66 -15.29 -21.30
N ARG A 102 -22.53 -14.74 -22.15
CA ARG A 102 -23.07 -15.45 -23.32
C ARG A 102 -21.99 -15.68 -24.37
N LEU A 103 -21.04 -14.75 -24.51
CA LEU A 103 -19.94 -14.82 -25.46
C LEU A 103 -18.83 -15.77 -24.94
N PRO A 104 -18.42 -16.77 -25.74
CA PRO A 104 -17.32 -17.66 -25.35
C PRO A 104 -16.00 -16.93 -25.11
N GLU A 105 -15.71 -15.87 -25.88
CA GLU A 105 -14.48 -15.09 -25.75
C GLU A 105 -14.37 -14.40 -24.38
N ALA A 106 -15.49 -13.91 -23.84
CA ALA A 106 -15.55 -13.31 -22.51
C ALA A 106 -15.26 -14.33 -21.40
N ARG A 107 -15.82 -15.54 -21.51
CA ARG A 107 -15.54 -16.63 -20.56
C ARG A 107 -14.08 -17.10 -20.63
N ASP A 108 -13.49 -17.12 -21.82
CA ASP A 108 -12.08 -17.47 -21.97
C ASP A 108 -11.17 -16.39 -21.40
N ALA A 109 -11.53 -15.11 -21.51
CA ALA A 109 -10.85 -14.02 -20.81
C ALA A 109 -10.93 -14.19 -19.28
N ALA A 110 -12.10 -14.54 -18.73
CA ALA A 110 -12.27 -14.83 -17.30
C ALA A 110 -11.32 -15.92 -16.80
N ARG A 111 -11.20 -17.02 -17.54
CA ARG A 111 -10.26 -18.11 -17.22
C ARG A 111 -8.81 -17.64 -17.28
N SER A 112 -8.45 -16.88 -18.32
CA SER A 112 -7.10 -16.34 -18.47
C SER A 112 -6.73 -15.43 -17.30
N ILE A 113 -7.66 -14.57 -16.87
CA ILE A 113 -7.47 -13.70 -15.71
C ILE A 113 -7.26 -14.56 -14.45
N ALA A 114 -8.15 -15.52 -14.19
CA ALA A 114 -8.04 -16.40 -13.02
C ALA A 114 -6.71 -17.17 -12.97
N THR A 115 -6.23 -17.68 -14.11
CA THR A 115 -4.91 -18.33 -14.19
C THR A 115 -3.78 -17.34 -13.89
N SER A 116 -3.81 -16.15 -14.47
CA SER A 116 -2.76 -15.14 -14.24
C SER A 116 -2.67 -14.69 -12.79
N VAL A 117 -3.81 -14.50 -12.12
CA VAL A 117 -3.87 -14.13 -10.69
C VAL A 117 -3.36 -15.28 -9.82
N TYR A 118 -3.76 -16.53 -10.11
CA TYR A 118 -3.26 -17.69 -9.39
C TYR A 118 -1.73 -17.86 -9.51
N GLU A 119 -1.18 -17.68 -10.71
CA GLU A 119 0.27 -17.72 -10.92
C GLU A 119 1.02 -16.59 -10.21
N ALA A 120 0.42 -15.39 -10.11
CA ALA A 120 1.00 -14.28 -9.35
C ALA A 120 1.09 -14.62 -7.86
N ILE A 121 -0.02 -15.09 -7.27
CA ILE A 121 -0.08 -15.49 -5.86
C ILE A 121 0.95 -16.58 -5.53
N ILE A 122 1.11 -17.59 -6.39
CA ILE A 122 2.12 -18.64 -6.17
C ILE A 122 3.55 -18.06 -6.15
N LYS A 123 3.86 -17.14 -7.07
CA LYS A 123 5.19 -16.51 -7.11
C LYS A 123 5.48 -15.75 -5.84
N ASP A 124 4.50 -15.06 -5.27
CA ASP A 124 4.68 -14.32 -4.02
C ASP A 124 4.97 -15.27 -2.85
N VAL A 125 4.25 -16.40 -2.76
CA VAL A 125 4.50 -17.45 -1.76
C VAL A 125 5.92 -18.04 -1.89
N GLU A 126 6.37 -18.34 -3.10
CA GLU A 126 7.73 -18.87 -3.33
C GLU A 126 8.84 -17.85 -3.02
N VAL A 127 8.54 -16.54 -3.12
CA VAL A 127 9.48 -15.47 -2.76
C VAL A 127 9.57 -15.33 -1.24
N GLU A 128 8.45 -15.37 -0.52
CA GLU A 128 8.44 -15.34 0.95
C GLU A 128 9.20 -16.52 1.56
N GLU A 129 8.98 -17.75 1.08
CA GLU A 129 9.68 -18.95 1.57
C GLU A 129 11.22 -18.90 1.38
N LYS A 130 11.72 -18.09 0.44
CA LYS A 130 13.17 -17.94 0.18
C LYS A 130 13.82 -16.84 1.03
N MET A 131 13.01 -16.00 1.68
CA MET A 131 13.50 -14.91 2.53
C MET A 131 13.56 -15.28 4.02
N GLU A 132 12.93 -16.39 4.42
CA GLU A 132 12.98 -16.99 5.77
C GLU A 132 14.19 -17.92 5.98
#